data_AF-A0A5C5UA45-F1
#
_entry.id   AF-A0A5C5UA45-F1
#
_cell.length_a   1.000
_cell.length_b   1.000
_cell.length_c   1.000
_cell.angle_alpha   90.00
_cell.angle_beta   90.00
_cell.angle_gamma   90.00
#
_symmetry.space_group_name_H-M   'P 1'
#
loop_
_entity.id
_entity.type
_entity.pdbx_description
1 polymer ?
#
loop_
_entity_poly.entity_id
_entity_poly.type
_entity_poly.pdbx_seq_one_letter_code
_entity_poly.pdbx_strand_id
1 'polypeptide(L)'
;MRRTVLVLSCALLAACSTPQLGEQQTTTPTPEAPAVVPDQGLPIDAAAEVPRDATTPCPYLDTNWVADTNGQKVTTQGIDERFDTPACVFWSYQEEPQLQVIVRHMPDEQQAVDVVNWAAPINETEPAEEPEGWSGGRLGSEGRSIYAVQKGSVAVVVFSNQAQSIKVELVAKEVIARLGL
;
A
#
# COMPACT_ATOMS: atom_id res chain seq x y z
N MET A 1 -41.81 -42.44 -39.11
CA MET A 1 -43.10 -42.89 -39.68
C MET A 1 -44.05 -43.23 -38.54
N ARG A 2 -45.36 -42.93 -38.72
CA ARG A 2 -46.52 -42.98 -37.79
C ARG A 2 -46.63 -41.75 -36.85
N ARG A 3 -47.47 -40.71 -37.08
CA ARG A 3 -48.95 -40.59 -37.31
C ARG A 3 -49.74 -41.27 -36.16
N THR A 4 -50.69 -40.68 -35.42
CA THR A 4 -51.65 -39.58 -35.67
C THR A 4 -52.51 -39.26 -34.41
N VAL A 5 -53.03 -38.02 -34.30
CA VAL A 5 -54.41 -37.56 -33.85
C VAL A 5 -54.79 -37.78 -32.36
N LEU A 6 -54.95 -36.75 -31.49
CA LEU A 6 -55.94 -35.64 -31.36
C LEU A 6 -57.35 -36.07 -30.91
N VAL A 7 -57.72 -35.76 -29.65
CA VAL A 7 -59.10 -35.45 -29.22
C VAL A 7 -59.10 -34.34 -28.16
N LEU A 8 -60.01 -33.40 -28.40
CA LEU A 8 -60.35 -32.14 -27.76
C LEU A 8 -61.26 -32.36 -26.53
N SER A 9 -61.17 -31.53 -25.47
CA SER A 9 -62.32 -31.13 -24.64
C SER A 9 -61.97 -29.99 -23.67
N CYS A 10 -62.71 -28.88 -23.81
CA CYS A 10 -62.72 -27.70 -22.97
C CYS A 10 -63.31 -27.96 -21.57
N ALA A 11 -62.76 -27.31 -20.55
CA ALA A 11 -63.51 -26.89 -19.37
C ALA A 11 -62.99 -25.51 -18.90
N LEU A 12 -63.85 -24.51 -19.07
CA LEU A 12 -63.70 -23.15 -18.56
C LEU A 12 -63.93 -23.16 -17.04
N LEU A 13 -62.96 -22.70 -16.26
CA LEU A 13 -63.18 -22.18 -14.91
C LEU A 13 -62.48 -20.84 -14.81
N ALA A 14 -63.27 -19.77 -14.91
CA ALA A 14 -62.89 -18.43 -14.56
C ALA A 14 -62.75 -18.34 -13.04
N ALA A 15 -61.53 -18.15 -12.55
CA ALA A 15 -61.26 -17.72 -11.18
C ALA A 15 -60.64 -16.33 -11.23
N CYS A 16 -61.46 -15.33 -10.89
CA CYS A 16 -61.00 -13.97 -10.63
C CYS A 16 -60.19 -13.98 -9.33
N SER A 17 -58.87 -13.93 -9.43
CA SER A 17 -58.00 -13.59 -8.31
C SER A 17 -57.57 -12.13 -8.43
N THR A 18 -57.91 -11.38 -7.39
CA THR A 18 -57.72 -9.96 -7.13
C THR A 18 -56.27 -9.52 -7.37
N PRO A 19 -56.00 -8.37 -8.01
CA PRO A 19 -54.66 -7.80 -8.02
C PRO A 19 -54.31 -7.32 -6.61
N GLN A 20 -53.41 -8.04 -5.95
CA GLN A 20 -52.76 -7.59 -4.74
C GLN A 20 -51.78 -6.49 -5.15
N LEU A 21 -52.11 -5.25 -4.79
CA LEU A 21 -51.19 -4.13 -4.79
C LEU A 21 -49.99 -4.58 -3.95
N GLY A 22 -48.89 -4.94 -4.60
CA GLY A 22 -47.63 -5.16 -3.93
C GLY A 22 -47.24 -3.84 -3.29
N GLU A 23 -47.31 -3.78 -1.96
CA GLU A 23 -46.68 -2.74 -1.17
C GLU A 23 -45.26 -2.54 -1.67
N GLN A 24 -45.02 -1.37 -2.26
CA GLN A 24 -43.70 -0.86 -2.54
C GLN A 24 -42.98 -0.82 -1.19
N GLN A 25 -42.16 -1.84 -0.94
CA GLN A 25 -41.17 -1.80 0.12
C GLN A 25 -40.23 -0.66 -0.22
N THR A 26 -40.49 0.50 0.37
CA THR A 26 -39.53 1.58 0.47
C THR A 26 -38.38 1.04 1.30
N THR A 27 -37.39 0.45 0.63
CA THR A 27 -36.09 0.17 1.24
C THR A 27 -35.49 1.52 1.60
N THR A 28 -35.58 1.89 2.88
CA THR A 28 -34.77 2.97 3.42
C THR A 28 -33.32 2.65 3.09
N PRO A 29 -32.58 3.50 2.36
CA PRO A 29 -31.17 3.24 2.09
C PRO A 29 -30.46 3.21 3.44
N THR A 30 -29.87 2.06 3.77
CA THR A 30 -28.92 1.96 4.87
C THR A 30 -27.81 2.99 4.61
N PRO A 31 -27.44 3.84 5.59
CA PRO A 31 -26.31 4.74 5.43
C PRO A 31 -25.07 3.91 5.10
N GLU A 32 -24.52 4.12 3.90
CA GLU A 32 -23.23 3.55 3.51
C GLU A 32 -22.17 4.12 4.46
N ALA A 33 -21.43 3.24 5.14
CA ALA A 33 -20.33 3.67 5.98
C ALA A 33 -19.31 4.42 5.11
N PRO A 34 -18.71 5.52 5.58
CA PRO A 34 -17.68 6.22 4.81
C PRO A 34 -16.55 5.24 4.47
N ALA A 35 -16.14 5.21 3.20
CA ALA A 35 -14.97 4.44 2.80
C ALA A 35 -13.75 4.92 3.58
N VAL A 36 -13.03 4.00 4.23
CA VAL A 36 -11.76 4.32 4.91
C VAL A 36 -10.74 4.68 3.84
N VAL A 37 -10.21 5.90 3.89
CA VAL A 37 -9.17 6.35 2.97
C VAL A 37 -7.82 5.82 3.49
N PRO A 38 -7.05 5.09 2.66
CA PRO A 38 -5.73 4.61 3.04
C PRO A 38 -4.79 5.73 3.49
N ASP A 39 -3.90 5.43 4.43
CA ASP A 39 -2.91 6.36 5.00
C ASP A 39 -3.52 7.73 5.38
N GLN A 40 -4.77 7.75 5.85
CA GLN A 40 -5.50 8.96 6.22
C GLN A 40 -5.60 10.02 5.09
N GLY A 41 -5.42 9.62 3.83
CA GLY A 41 -5.41 10.54 2.69
C GLY A 41 -4.17 11.44 2.62
N LEU A 42 -3.04 11.02 3.19
CA LEU A 42 -1.78 11.73 3.06
C LEU A 42 -1.38 11.90 1.58
N PRO A 43 -0.79 13.05 1.20
CA PRO A 43 -0.38 13.30 -0.19
C PRO A 43 0.75 12.35 -0.63
N ILE A 44 1.00 12.27 -1.94
CA ILE A 44 2.01 11.37 -2.52
C ILE A 44 3.44 11.66 -2.00
N ASP A 45 3.72 12.90 -1.64
CA ASP A 45 5.02 13.40 -1.16
C ASP A 45 5.13 13.47 0.37
N ALA A 46 4.18 12.88 1.10
CA ALA A 46 4.20 12.83 2.55
C ALA A 46 5.47 12.12 3.07
N ALA A 47 6.28 12.84 3.83
CA ALA A 47 7.42 12.30 4.57
C ALA A 47 7.00 11.84 5.97
N ALA A 48 7.80 10.95 6.56
CA ALA A 48 7.60 10.52 7.94
C ALA A 48 7.91 11.67 8.92
N GLU A 49 7.00 11.93 9.86
CA GLU A 49 7.14 12.95 10.89
C GLU A 49 7.33 12.27 12.24
N VAL A 50 8.60 12.13 12.65
CA VAL A 50 8.97 11.44 13.89
C VAL A 50 9.86 12.36 14.74
N PRO A 51 9.47 12.68 16.00
CA PRO A 51 10.30 13.46 16.91
C PRO A 51 11.64 12.78 17.17
N ARG A 52 12.72 13.56 17.27
CA ARG A 52 14.08 13.01 17.47
C ARG A 52 14.28 12.32 18.83
N ASP A 53 13.47 12.65 19.82
CA ASP A 53 13.46 12.00 21.13
C ASP A 53 12.51 10.79 21.20
N ALA A 54 11.87 10.44 20.09
CA ALA A 54 11.10 9.20 19.99
C ALA A 54 12.02 7.99 20.23
N THR A 55 11.47 6.95 20.85
CA THR A 55 12.16 5.69 21.16
C THR A 55 11.35 4.46 20.78
N THR A 56 10.20 4.65 20.12
CA THR A 56 9.28 3.58 19.75
C THR A 56 9.90 2.71 18.66
N PRO A 57 9.96 1.37 18.85
CA PRO A 57 10.60 0.53 17.86
C PRO A 57 9.81 0.35 16.57
N CYS A 58 10.52 0.13 15.46
CA CYS A 58 9.89 -0.24 14.20
C CYS A 58 9.26 -1.65 14.33
N PRO A 59 7.97 -1.84 13.97
CA PRO A 59 7.28 -3.10 14.19
C PRO A 59 7.72 -4.23 13.24
N TYR A 60 8.40 -3.90 12.13
CA TYR A 60 8.77 -4.86 11.08
C TYR A 60 10.27 -4.88 10.74
N LEU A 61 11.11 -4.10 11.43
CA LEU A 61 12.57 -4.13 11.27
C LEU A 61 13.28 -4.20 12.61
N ASP A 62 14.23 -5.13 12.72
CA ASP A 62 15.12 -5.23 13.88
C ASP A 62 16.17 -4.11 13.86
N THR A 63 16.35 -3.44 15.00
CA THR A 63 17.27 -2.31 15.15
C THR A 63 18.72 -2.68 14.88
N ASN A 64 19.18 -3.85 15.33
CA ASN A 64 20.57 -4.26 15.13
C ASN A 64 20.80 -4.62 13.67
N TRP A 65 19.86 -5.30 13.04
CA TRP A 65 19.89 -5.60 11.62
C TRP A 65 19.93 -4.32 10.77
N VAL A 66 19.15 -3.30 11.13
CA VAL A 66 19.21 -1.98 10.47
C VAL A 66 20.60 -1.35 10.65
N ALA A 67 21.14 -1.38 11.87
CA ALA A 67 22.47 -0.83 12.15
C ALA A 67 23.56 -1.51 11.32
N ASP A 68 23.51 -2.84 11.21
CA ASP A 68 24.47 -3.65 10.47
C ASP A 68 24.33 -3.44 8.95
N THR A 69 23.09 -3.44 8.44
CA THR A 69 22.79 -3.32 7.00
C THR A 69 23.10 -1.92 6.49
N ASN A 70 22.70 -0.88 7.23
CA ASN A 70 23.00 0.50 6.85
C ASN A 70 24.46 0.86 7.16
N GLY A 71 25.07 0.22 8.16
CA GLY A 71 26.48 0.38 8.52
C GLY A 71 26.75 1.53 9.50
N GLN A 72 25.73 1.96 10.24
CA GLN A 72 25.86 2.96 11.30
C GLN A 72 25.09 2.52 12.55
N LYS A 73 25.66 2.78 13.74
CA LYS A 73 24.95 2.53 15.00
C LYS A 73 23.64 3.32 15.03
N VAL A 74 22.56 2.64 15.41
CA VAL A 74 21.29 3.29 15.73
C VAL A 74 21.38 3.88 17.13
N THR A 75 21.21 5.20 17.24
CA THR A 75 21.22 5.93 18.52
C THR A 75 19.81 6.07 19.07
N THR A 76 18.84 6.27 18.18
CA THR A 76 17.41 6.30 18.49
C THR A 76 16.59 6.01 17.24
N GLN A 77 15.30 5.71 17.43
CA GLN A 77 14.35 5.41 16.36
C GLN A 77 12.93 5.75 16.80
N GLY A 78 12.04 5.95 15.83
CA GLY A 78 10.63 6.16 16.09
C GLY A 78 9.76 5.81 14.88
N ILE A 79 8.46 5.93 15.08
CA ILE A 79 7.46 5.59 14.08
C ILE A 79 6.48 6.75 13.85
N ASP A 80 5.92 6.82 12.65
CA ASP A 80 4.81 7.71 12.29
C ASP A 80 3.58 6.86 11.95
N GLU A 81 2.57 6.93 12.81
CA GLU A 81 1.33 6.14 12.71
C GLU A 81 0.24 6.80 11.84
N ARG A 82 0.55 7.92 11.15
CA ARG A 82 -0.37 8.48 10.15
C ARG A 82 -0.48 7.58 8.91
N PHE A 83 0.52 6.74 8.67
CA PHE A 83 0.51 5.69 7.65
C PHE A 83 -0.12 4.41 8.22
N ASP A 84 -0.91 3.70 7.41
CA ASP A 84 -1.59 2.47 7.85
C ASP A 84 -0.58 1.39 8.27
N THR A 85 0.57 1.34 7.58
CA THR A 85 1.79 0.69 8.07
C THR A 85 2.72 1.77 8.61
N PRO A 86 3.03 1.79 9.92
CA PRO A 86 3.81 2.88 10.50
C PRO A 86 5.14 3.10 9.77
N ALA A 87 5.40 4.32 9.32
CA ALA A 87 6.70 4.64 8.73
C ALA A 87 7.76 4.62 9.83
N CYS A 88 8.95 4.12 9.54
CA CYS A 88 10.03 3.96 10.52
C CYS A 88 11.19 4.89 10.19
N VAL A 89 11.67 5.62 11.20
CA VAL A 89 12.82 6.52 11.08
C VAL A 89 13.88 6.11 12.09
N PHE A 90 15.13 5.97 11.61
CA PHE A 90 16.27 5.56 12.41
C PHE A 90 17.35 6.62 12.34
N TRP A 91 17.91 6.98 13.50
CA TRP A 91 18.99 7.96 13.60
C TRP A 91 20.30 7.30 13.98
N SER A 92 21.38 7.96 13.56
CA SER A 92 22.71 7.74 14.11
C SER A 92 23.12 8.99 14.90
N TYR A 93 24.41 9.30 14.94
CA TYR A 93 24.90 10.49 15.66
C TYR A 93 24.55 11.82 14.96
N GLN A 94 24.19 11.78 13.68
CA GLN A 94 23.83 12.97 12.89
C GLN A 94 22.42 13.49 13.22
N GLU A 95 22.14 14.74 12.86
CA GLU A 95 20.80 15.34 12.98
C GLU A 95 19.82 14.66 12.03
N GLU A 96 20.23 14.47 10.78
CA GLU A 96 19.47 13.76 9.76
C GLU A 96 19.37 12.25 10.06
N PRO A 97 18.22 11.61 9.74
CA PRO A 97 18.08 10.16 9.84
C PRO A 97 19.15 9.41 9.05
N GLN A 98 19.60 8.29 9.59
CA GLN A 98 20.46 7.38 8.83
C GLN A 98 19.67 6.53 7.83
N LEU A 99 18.40 6.26 8.14
CA LEU A 99 17.50 5.43 7.35
C LEU A 99 16.05 5.87 7.60
N GLN A 100 15.25 5.96 6.54
CA GLN A 100 13.80 6.15 6.60
C GLN A 100 13.12 5.08 5.75
N VAL A 101 12.03 4.52 6.27
CA VAL A 101 11.21 3.52 5.57
C VAL A 101 9.77 3.99 5.60
N ILE A 102 9.17 4.12 4.42
CA ILE A 102 7.79 4.55 4.23
C ILE A 102 7.09 3.48 3.40
N VAL A 103 6.01 2.93 3.94
CA VAL A 103 5.10 2.02 3.21
C VAL A 103 3.81 2.80 2.96
N ARG A 104 3.43 2.90 1.69
CA ARG A 104 2.26 3.67 1.25
C ARG A 104 1.19 2.74 0.74
N HIS A 105 -0.02 2.91 1.26
CA HIS A 105 -1.24 2.33 0.69
C HIS A 105 -1.96 3.46 -0.05
N MET A 106 -2.13 3.29 -1.36
CA MET A 106 -2.76 4.30 -2.20
C MET A 106 -4.16 3.85 -2.63
N PRO A 107 -5.04 4.79 -3.02
CA PRO A 107 -6.37 4.42 -3.54
C PRO A 107 -6.32 3.58 -4.82
N ASP A 108 -5.26 3.73 -5.62
CA ASP A 108 -5.05 3.03 -6.88
C ASP A 108 -3.55 2.89 -7.22
N GLU A 109 -3.26 2.09 -8.25
CA GLU A 109 -1.90 1.82 -8.72
C GLU A 109 -1.20 3.07 -9.30
N GLN A 110 -1.94 3.94 -9.98
CA GLN A 110 -1.34 5.14 -10.58
C GLN A 110 -0.77 6.06 -9.49
N GLN A 111 -1.48 6.23 -8.38
CA GLN A 111 -0.99 7.01 -7.26
C GLN A 111 0.21 6.35 -6.55
N ALA A 112 0.29 5.02 -6.50
CA ALA A 112 1.48 4.32 -6.00
C ALA A 112 2.69 4.52 -6.93
N VAL A 113 2.47 4.53 -8.25
CA VAL A 113 3.48 4.92 -9.25
C VAL A 113 3.92 6.37 -9.05
N ASP A 114 3.00 7.28 -8.74
CA ASP A 114 3.33 8.69 -8.49
C ASP A 114 4.19 8.87 -7.22
N VAL A 115 3.91 8.11 -6.15
CA VAL A 115 4.79 8.04 -4.95
C VAL A 115 6.20 7.60 -5.34
N VAL A 116 6.31 6.51 -6.12
CA VAL A 116 7.61 5.99 -6.56
C VAL A 116 8.35 7.01 -7.41
N ASN A 117 7.69 7.64 -8.38
CA ASN A 117 8.31 8.63 -9.28
C ASN A 117 8.71 9.92 -8.56
N TRP A 118 7.97 10.31 -7.52
CA TRP A 118 8.37 11.41 -6.65
C TRP A 118 9.66 11.09 -5.89
N ALA A 119 9.76 9.90 -5.30
CA ALA A 119 10.93 9.49 -4.53
C ALA A 119 12.15 9.17 -5.42
N ALA A 120 11.91 8.53 -6.56
CA ALA A 120 12.90 8.06 -7.52
C ALA A 120 12.53 8.51 -8.94
N PRO A 121 12.84 9.77 -9.32
CA PRO A 121 12.52 10.30 -10.64
C PRO A 121 13.13 9.46 -11.77
N ILE A 122 12.34 9.23 -12.83
CA ILE A 122 12.70 8.35 -13.96
C ILE A 122 14.00 8.79 -14.64
N ASN A 123 14.26 10.09 -14.72
CA ASN A 123 15.44 10.67 -15.37
C ASN A 123 16.67 10.73 -14.46
N GLU A 124 16.55 10.39 -13.18
CA GLU A 124 17.61 10.47 -12.18
C GLU A 124 17.98 9.12 -11.57
N THR A 125 17.20 8.06 -11.85
CA THR A 125 17.34 6.77 -11.19
C THR A 125 17.48 5.62 -12.18
N GLU A 126 18.05 4.51 -11.71
CA GLU A 126 18.09 3.26 -12.45
C GLU A 126 16.87 2.41 -12.10
N PRO A 127 16.40 1.51 -13.00
CA PRO A 127 15.29 0.61 -12.69
C PRO A 127 15.54 -0.27 -11.46
N ALA A 128 14.47 -0.53 -10.72
CA ALA A 128 14.43 -1.43 -9.57
C ALA A 128 13.24 -2.39 -9.71
N GLU A 129 13.51 -3.68 -9.95
CA GLU A 129 12.50 -4.69 -10.30
C GLU A 129 12.48 -5.86 -9.31
N GLU A 130 13.01 -5.65 -8.10
CA GLU A 130 13.03 -6.65 -7.05
C GLU A 130 12.23 -6.20 -5.81
N PRO A 131 11.58 -7.13 -5.10
CA PRO A 131 11.38 -8.54 -5.44
C PRO A 131 10.41 -8.74 -6.62
N GLU A 132 10.23 -9.97 -7.10
CA GLU A 132 9.36 -10.26 -8.25
C GLU A 132 7.96 -9.63 -8.10
N GLY A 133 7.51 -8.96 -9.16
CA GLY A 133 6.23 -8.27 -9.20
C GLY A 133 6.26 -6.83 -8.70
N TRP A 134 7.40 -6.33 -8.23
CA TRP A 134 7.61 -4.93 -7.85
C TRP A 134 8.37 -4.19 -8.95
N SER A 135 8.10 -2.89 -9.12
CA SER A 135 8.78 -2.05 -10.12
C SER A 135 8.96 -0.63 -9.61
N GLY A 136 10.03 0.04 -10.03
CA GLY A 136 10.34 1.41 -9.64
C GLY A 136 11.78 1.82 -9.94
N GLY A 137 12.38 2.59 -9.02
CA GLY A 137 13.67 3.22 -9.22
C GLY A 137 14.59 3.12 -8.01
N ARG A 138 15.90 3.10 -8.28
CA ARG A 138 16.95 3.17 -7.26
C ARG A 138 18.02 4.17 -7.64
N LEU A 139 18.62 4.77 -6.63
CA LEU A 139 19.71 5.71 -6.77
C LEU A 139 20.73 5.51 -5.66
N GLY A 140 22.01 5.54 -6.02
CA GLY A 140 23.10 5.77 -5.08
C GLY A 140 23.89 6.98 -5.53
N SER A 141 24.10 7.94 -4.64
CA SER A 141 24.97 9.10 -4.88
C SER A 141 25.72 9.47 -3.61
N GLU A 142 26.66 10.40 -3.67
CA GLU A 142 27.42 10.83 -2.50
C GLU A 142 26.48 11.21 -1.33
N GLY A 143 26.62 10.52 -0.20
CA GLY A 143 25.85 10.78 1.02
C GLY A 143 24.35 10.45 0.99
N ARG A 144 23.82 9.84 -0.08
CA ARG A 144 22.41 9.41 -0.12
C ARG A 144 22.17 8.20 -1.01
N SER A 145 21.17 7.40 -0.66
CA SER A 145 20.60 6.39 -1.54
C SER A 145 19.10 6.26 -1.34
N ILE A 146 18.43 5.81 -2.41
CA ILE A 146 16.98 5.67 -2.51
C ILE A 146 16.69 4.32 -3.16
N TYR A 147 15.69 3.62 -2.63
CA TYR A 147 15.02 2.51 -3.30
C TYR A 147 13.52 2.71 -3.16
N ALA A 148 12.82 2.86 -4.27
CA ALA A 148 11.38 3.07 -4.30
C ALA A 148 10.76 2.11 -5.31
N VAL A 149 9.83 1.28 -4.85
CA VAL A 149 9.14 0.31 -5.69
C VAL A 149 7.67 0.24 -5.34
N GLN A 150 6.83 -0.14 -6.30
CA GLN A 150 5.41 -0.38 -6.10
C GLN A 150 4.98 -1.74 -6.66
N LYS A 151 3.89 -2.27 -6.11
CA LYS A 151 3.13 -3.39 -6.66
C LYS A 151 1.63 -3.13 -6.45
N GLY A 152 0.89 -2.92 -7.54
CA GLY A 152 -0.51 -2.52 -7.46
C GLY A 152 -0.63 -1.17 -6.73
N SER A 153 -1.49 -1.08 -5.72
CA SER A 153 -1.69 0.18 -4.99
C SER A 153 -0.76 0.38 -3.78
N VAL A 154 0.27 -0.45 -3.62
CA VAL A 154 1.22 -0.36 -2.50
C VAL A 154 2.59 0.09 -3.01
N ALA A 155 3.18 1.10 -2.36
CA ALA A 155 4.56 1.54 -2.61
C ALA A 155 5.42 1.41 -1.36
N VAL A 156 6.68 1.03 -1.53
CA VAL A 156 7.70 0.96 -0.47
C VAL A 156 8.85 1.86 -0.87
N VAL A 157 9.15 2.85 -0.04
CA VAL A 157 10.21 3.82 -0.25
C VAL A 157 11.19 3.77 0.91
N VAL A 158 12.47 3.61 0.59
CA VAL A 158 13.56 3.60 1.56
C VAL A 158 14.60 4.64 1.19
N PHE A 159 14.90 5.53 2.14
CA PHE A 159 15.98 6.51 2.03
C PHE A 159 17.10 6.15 3.01
N SER A 160 18.35 6.37 2.61
CA SER A 160 19.51 6.23 3.49
C SER A 160 20.51 7.37 3.27
N ASN A 161 21.26 7.71 4.33
CA ASN A 161 22.40 8.62 4.25
C ASN A 161 23.69 7.95 3.70
N GLN A 162 23.59 6.70 3.25
CA GLN A 162 24.68 5.94 2.64
C GLN A 162 24.62 6.04 1.12
N ALA A 163 25.77 6.03 0.44
CA ALA A 163 25.81 6.14 -1.01
C ALA A 163 25.41 4.85 -1.76
N GLN A 164 25.32 3.71 -1.07
CA GLN A 164 25.12 2.42 -1.71
C GLN A 164 23.64 2.06 -1.80
N SER A 165 23.06 2.11 -3.01
CA SER A 165 21.66 1.72 -3.27
C SER A 165 21.34 0.28 -2.86
N ILE A 166 22.33 -0.64 -2.87
CA ILE A 166 22.11 -2.01 -2.40
C ILE A 166 21.68 -2.08 -0.93
N LYS A 167 22.05 -1.11 -0.08
CA LYS A 167 21.65 -1.09 1.33
C LYS A 167 20.15 -0.83 1.48
N VAL A 168 19.64 0.17 0.76
CA VAL A 168 18.21 0.51 0.77
C VAL A 168 17.37 -0.52 0.02
N GLU A 169 17.93 -1.18 -0.99
CA GLU A 169 17.31 -2.34 -1.65
C GLU A 169 17.12 -3.52 -0.68
N LEU A 170 18.16 -3.88 0.09
CA LEU A 170 18.07 -4.95 1.10
C LEU A 170 17.02 -4.63 2.17
N VAL A 171 16.95 -3.38 2.63
CA VAL A 171 15.92 -2.93 3.56
C VAL A 171 14.53 -3.05 2.96
N ALA A 172 14.31 -2.56 1.73
CA ALA A 172 13.00 -2.64 1.08
C ALA A 172 12.53 -4.10 0.92
N LYS A 173 13.44 -5.00 0.52
CA LYS A 173 13.14 -6.43 0.38
C LYS A 173 12.79 -7.08 1.73
N GLU A 174 13.50 -6.74 2.80
CA GLU A 174 13.18 -7.21 4.15
C GLU A 174 11.81 -6.70 4.61
N VAL A 175 11.49 -5.43 4.36
CA VAL A 175 10.19 -4.83 4.68
C VAL A 175 9.06 -5.57 3.96
N ILE A 176 9.19 -5.74 2.64
CA ILE A 176 8.21 -6.45 1.81
C ILE A 176 8.02 -7.89 2.31
N ALA A 177 9.11 -8.59 2.64
CA ALA A 177 9.04 -9.96 3.14
C ALA A 177 8.38 -10.06 4.53
N ARG A 178 8.71 -9.14 5.46
CA ARG A 178 8.17 -9.14 6.83
C ARG A 178 6.70 -8.80 6.90
N LEU A 179 6.25 -7.92 6.01
CA LEU A 179 4.87 -7.46 5.95
C LEU A 179 4.00 -8.33 5.02
N GLY A 180 4.60 -9.21 4.22
CA GLY A 180 3.88 -10.08 3.29
C GLY A 180 3.21 -9.30 2.15
N LEU A 181 3.88 -8.26 1.65
CA LEU A 181 3.35 -7.33 0.65
C LEU A 181 3.42 -7.87 -0.77
#